data_AF-A0A2J6HUL3-F1
#
_entry.id   AF-A0A2J6HUL3-F1
#
_cell.length_a   1.000
_cell.length_b   1.000
_cell.length_c   1.000
_cell.angle_alpha   90.00
_cell.angle_beta   90.00
_cell.angle_gamma   90.00
#
_symmetry.space_group_name_H-M   'P 1'
#
loop_
_entity.id
_entity.type
_entity.pdbx_description
1 polymer ?
#
loop_
_entity_poly.entity_id
_entity_poly.type
_entity_poly.pdbx_seq_one_letter_code
_entity_poly.pdbx_strand_id
1 'polypeptide(L)'
;LRSAGFFEIHELVHDTQPSLEQLKKLVNFGKYMVGIIIKEGASEALRNKIRCEIQQMFPQEEGDLFSPPPDPDKPYPEIDIYFDPITQPTFKHAVKSALNEFTYAVEAKMIMGIYAQMLNDIVGIELNRSGNFKNMINLNEQYAGNRKKIIVPNAVQHNVPAWTIFAMFFIVIPLAGNIIKERESGMSLRLRTMPGSNLAVIFGKANVYFMVGILQAVFMLLIGVFVLPMVGMPALELGSSILALLLVTISISLAASGYGILIGTISTSQEQSSIFGSISVVILAAIGGIWIPTFMMSEKMNILSKLSPLNWGLDAYYDIFLRNADVSDILIYILPLLLFALGCILASWLYNRYKTSN
;
A
#
# COMPACT_ATOMS: atom_id res chain seq x y z
N LEU A 1 -19.02 14.30 -1.73
CA LEU A 1 -17.66 14.12 -2.31
C LEU A 1 -16.82 15.40 -2.27
N ARG A 2 -17.22 16.53 -2.90
CA ARG A 2 -16.45 17.81 -2.79
C ARG A 2 -16.28 18.29 -1.34
N SER A 3 -17.31 18.11 -0.51
CA SER A 3 -17.30 18.44 0.92
C SER A 3 -16.35 17.60 1.77
N ALA A 4 -15.85 16.48 1.26
CA ALA A 4 -14.93 15.62 1.99
C ALA A 4 -13.48 16.12 1.95
N GLY A 5 -13.13 17.07 1.08
CA GLY A 5 -11.80 17.69 1.00
C GLY A 5 -10.68 16.80 0.42
N PHE A 6 -10.95 15.53 0.12
CA PHE A 6 -9.97 14.55 -0.38
C PHE A 6 -9.98 14.37 -1.92
N PHE A 7 -10.95 14.95 -2.64
CA PHE A 7 -11.16 14.70 -4.06
C PHE A 7 -11.39 16.00 -4.84
N GLU A 8 -10.62 16.21 -5.91
CA GLU A 8 -10.96 17.17 -6.97
C GLU A 8 -11.89 16.49 -7.97
N ILE A 9 -13.08 17.08 -8.18
CA ILE A 9 -14.13 16.49 -9.03
C ILE A 9 -14.25 17.32 -10.31
N HIS A 10 -13.96 16.67 -11.43
CA HIS A 10 -14.12 17.23 -12.77
C HIS A 10 -15.37 16.65 -13.43
N GLU A 11 -16.39 17.49 -13.63
CA GLU A 11 -17.62 17.12 -14.35
C GLU A 11 -17.48 17.32 -15.86
N LEU A 12 -16.55 18.20 -16.29
CA LEU A 12 -16.25 18.52 -17.69
C LEU A 12 -14.77 18.28 -17.97
N VAL A 13 -14.46 17.76 -19.16
CA VAL A 13 -13.10 17.60 -19.66
C VAL A 13 -12.99 18.38 -20.96
N HIS A 14 -12.21 19.48 -20.98
CA HIS A 14 -12.20 20.46 -22.09
C HIS A 14 -13.61 20.98 -22.42
N ASP A 15 -14.32 21.49 -21.40
CA ASP A 15 -15.65 22.12 -21.50
C ASP A 15 -16.79 21.26 -22.06
N THR A 16 -16.59 19.94 -22.16
CA THR A 16 -17.62 18.99 -22.61
C THR A 16 -17.72 17.79 -21.66
N GLN A 17 -18.92 17.21 -21.55
CA GLN A 17 -19.10 15.97 -20.81
C GLN A 17 -18.40 14.83 -21.55
N PRO A 18 -17.48 14.09 -20.91
CA PRO A 18 -16.77 13.00 -21.56
C PRO A 18 -17.72 11.85 -21.89
N SER A 19 -17.65 11.36 -23.13
CA SER A 19 -18.33 10.11 -23.51
C SER A 19 -17.78 8.91 -22.73
N LEU A 20 -18.54 7.81 -22.64
CA LEU A 20 -18.14 6.57 -21.96
C LEU A 20 -16.74 6.09 -22.41
N GLU A 21 -16.46 6.12 -23.71
CA GLU A 21 -15.15 5.73 -24.24
C GLU A 21 -14.03 6.69 -23.85
N GLN A 22 -14.29 8.00 -23.85
CA GLN A 22 -13.32 9.00 -23.44
C GLN A 22 -13.02 8.87 -21.94
N LEU A 23 -14.04 8.69 -21.10
CA LEU A 23 -13.88 8.48 -19.67
C LEU A 23 -13.04 7.23 -19.38
N LYS A 24 -13.35 6.10 -20.02
CA LYS A 24 -12.56 4.86 -19.91
C LYS A 24 -11.11 5.07 -20.33
N LYS A 25 -10.85 5.78 -21.43
CA LYS A 25 -9.48 6.09 -21.88
C LYS A 25 -8.74 6.97 -20.86
N LEU A 26 -9.36 8.03 -20.36
CA LEU A 26 -8.74 8.96 -19.42
C LEU A 26 -8.38 8.31 -18.08
N VAL A 27 -9.23 7.38 -17.61
CA VAL A 27 -8.96 6.58 -16.41
C VAL A 27 -7.90 5.53 -16.66
N ASN A 28 -7.92 4.87 -17.83
CA ASN A 28 -6.94 3.84 -18.18
C ASN A 28 -5.53 4.39 -18.44
N PHE A 29 -5.41 5.61 -18.95
CA PHE A 29 -4.12 6.30 -19.13
C PHE A 29 -3.62 7.00 -17.86
N GLY A 30 -4.32 6.84 -16.73
CA GLY A 30 -3.92 7.38 -15.43
C GLY A 30 -3.97 8.90 -15.29
N LYS A 31 -4.73 9.58 -16.16
CA LYS A 31 -5.01 11.02 -16.00
C LYS A 31 -5.98 11.27 -14.85
N TYR A 32 -6.90 10.34 -14.59
CA TYR A 32 -7.79 10.36 -13.44
C TYR A 32 -7.83 8.98 -12.78
N MET A 33 -7.76 8.94 -11.45
CA MET A 33 -7.74 7.66 -10.70
C MET A 33 -9.11 6.96 -10.65
N VAL A 34 -10.19 7.73 -10.81
CA VAL A 34 -11.58 7.25 -10.74
C VAL A 34 -12.42 7.96 -11.80
N GLY A 35 -13.27 7.22 -12.50
CA GLY A 35 -14.35 7.74 -13.31
C GLY A 35 -15.69 7.18 -12.84
N ILE A 36 -16.71 8.03 -12.73
CA ILE A 36 -18.04 7.63 -12.25
C ILE A 36 -19.05 7.99 -13.32
N ILE A 37 -19.93 7.05 -13.65
CA ILE A 37 -21.03 7.26 -14.60
C ILE A 37 -22.33 6.96 -13.88
N ILE A 38 -23.19 7.97 -13.84
CA ILE A 38 -24.57 7.86 -13.35
C ILE A 38 -25.43 7.70 -14.59
N LYS A 39 -26.10 6.55 -14.73
CA LYS A 39 -26.96 6.32 -15.91
C LYS A 39 -28.17 7.25 -15.90
N GLU A 40 -28.65 7.59 -17.09
CA GLU A 40 -29.85 8.40 -17.24
C GLU A 40 -31.04 7.74 -16.54
N GLY A 41 -31.86 8.54 -15.84
CA GLY A 41 -32.98 8.03 -15.05
C GLY A 41 -32.64 7.44 -13.68
N ALA A 42 -31.37 7.39 -13.26
CA ALA A 42 -30.98 6.83 -11.96
C ALA A 42 -31.68 7.49 -10.75
N SER A 43 -31.89 8.81 -10.79
CA SER A 43 -32.63 9.51 -9.72
C SER A 43 -34.11 9.13 -9.66
N GLU A 44 -34.73 8.89 -10.81
CA GLU A 44 -36.13 8.48 -10.88
C GLU A 44 -36.31 7.02 -10.45
N ALA A 45 -35.40 6.14 -10.88
CA ALA A 45 -35.33 4.75 -10.44
C ALA A 45 -35.16 4.64 -8.92
N LEU A 46 -34.25 5.42 -8.34
CA LEU A 46 -34.05 5.47 -6.89
C LEU A 46 -35.30 5.97 -6.16
N ARG A 47 -35.93 7.05 -6.64
CA ARG A 47 -37.17 7.58 -6.05
C ARG A 47 -38.30 6.55 -6.11
N ASN A 48 -38.46 5.87 -7.24
CA ASN A 48 -39.46 4.82 -7.42
C ASN A 48 -39.24 3.67 -6.44
N LYS A 49 -37.99 3.22 -6.27
CA LYS A 49 -37.65 2.15 -5.33
C LYS A 49 -37.93 2.54 -3.89
N ILE A 50 -37.57 3.76 -3.49
CA ILE A 50 -37.89 4.27 -2.15
C ILE A 50 -39.41 4.30 -1.92
N ARG A 51 -40.21 4.70 -2.92
CA ARG A 51 -41.67 4.66 -2.83
C ARG A 51 -42.21 3.23 -2.70
N CYS A 52 -41.68 2.26 -3.45
CA CYS A 52 -42.06 0.85 -3.28
C CYS A 52 -41.79 0.35 -1.85
N GLU A 53 -40.59 0.61 -1.32
CA GLU A 53 -40.21 0.18 0.04
C GLU A 53 -41.08 0.85 1.10
N ILE A 54 -41.37 2.14 0.97
CA ILE A 54 -42.28 2.86 1.86
C ILE A 54 -43.69 2.27 1.76
N GLN A 55 -44.22 2.01 0.57
CA GLN A 55 -45.57 1.45 0.39
C GLN A 55 -45.72 0.06 1.01
N GLN A 56 -44.66 -0.76 1.00
CA GLN A 56 -44.65 -2.05 1.67
C GLN A 56 -44.67 -1.96 3.22
N MET A 57 -44.39 -0.78 3.79
CA MET A 57 -44.41 -0.57 5.25
C MET A 57 -45.80 -0.21 5.77
N PHE A 58 -46.76 0.10 4.90
CA PHE A 58 -48.14 0.42 5.27
C PHE A 58 -49.07 -0.77 5.00
N PRO A 59 -50.17 -0.92 5.77
CA PRO A 59 -51.16 -1.96 5.53
C PRO A 59 -51.75 -1.83 4.12
N GLN A 60 -51.88 -2.96 3.41
CA GLN A 60 -52.43 -2.98 2.05
C GLN A 60 -53.88 -2.45 1.95
N GLU A 61 -54.58 -2.32 3.08
CA GLU A 61 -55.98 -1.88 3.17
C GLU A 61 -56.16 -0.34 3.04
N GLU A 62 -55.09 0.45 3.13
CA GLU A 62 -55.15 1.93 3.05
C GLU A 62 -55.13 2.49 1.60
N GLY A 63 -55.04 1.61 0.59
CA GLY A 63 -54.93 2.01 -0.82
C GLY A 63 -53.51 2.41 -1.23
N ASP A 64 -53.32 2.82 -2.48
CA ASP A 64 -52.01 3.26 -2.97
C ASP A 64 -51.61 4.59 -2.31
N LEU A 65 -50.57 4.55 -1.46
CA LEU A 65 -49.98 5.74 -0.82
C LEU A 65 -49.50 6.83 -1.80
N PHE A 66 -49.39 6.45 -3.07
CA PHE A 66 -48.65 7.16 -4.10
C PHE A 66 -49.49 7.19 -5.37
N SER A 67 -49.70 8.37 -5.93
CA SER A 67 -50.37 8.55 -7.23
C SER A 67 -49.44 9.24 -8.22
N PRO A 68 -49.04 8.60 -9.35
CA PRO A 68 -49.28 7.19 -9.67
C PRO A 68 -48.52 6.24 -8.73
N PRO A 69 -48.97 4.96 -8.62
CA PRO A 69 -48.31 3.95 -7.79
C PRO A 69 -46.88 3.69 -8.29
N PRO A 70 -45.96 3.33 -7.39
CA PRO A 70 -44.60 3.01 -7.77
C PRO A 70 -44.55 1.64 -8.46
N ASP A 71 -43.65 1.51 -9.43
CA ASP A 71 -43.55 0.33 -10.29
C ASP A 71 -42.51 -0.65 -9.72
N PRO A 72 -42.89 -1.87 -9.28
CA PRO A 72 -41.96 -2.83 -8.71
C PRO A 72 -41.00 -3.44 -9.76
N ASP A 73 -41.31 -3.36 -11.05
CA ASP A 73 -40.53 -3.96 -12.12
C ASP A 73 -39.47 -2.99 -12.70
N LYS A 74 -39.47 -1.72 -12.27
CA LYS A 74 -38.44 -0.75 -12.66
C LYS A 74 -37.04 -1.18 -12.15
N PRO A 75 -36.00 -1.07 -12.99
CA PRO A 75 -34.65 -1.48 -12.64
C PRO A 75 -34.04 -0.63 -11.51
N TYR A 76 -33.07 -1.21 -10.81
CA TYR A 76 -32.33 -0.51 -9.77
C TYR A 76 -31.51 0.65 -10.36
N PRO A 77 -31.29 1.74 -9.59
CA PRO A 77 -30.39 2.80 -10.01
C PRO A 77 -28.96 2.25 -10.14
N GLU A 78 -28.40 2.35 -11.34
CA GLU A 78 -27.05 1.86 -11.63
C GLU A 78 -26.04 3.02 -11.71
N ILE A 79 -24.94 2.86 -10.98
CA ILE A 79 -23.78 3.75 -11.01
C ILE A 79 -22.56 2.90 -11.34
N ASP A 80 -21.96 3.16 -12.50
CA ASP A 80 -20.75 2.46 -12.92
C ASP A 80 -19.52 3.23 -12.42
N ILE A 81 -18.63 2.54 -11.73
CA ILE A 81 -17.38 3.12 -11.22
C ILE A 81 -16.20 2.44 -11.91
N TYR A 82 -15.43 3.26 -12.62
CA TYR A 82 -14.20 2.88 -13.28
C TYR A 82 -13.03 3.33 -12.42
N PHE A 83 -12.11 2.42 -12.16
CA PHE A 83 -10.88 2.72 -11.44
C PHE A 83 -9.70 2.56 -12.38
N ASP A 84 -8.70 3.42 -12.19
CA ASP A 84 -7.39 3.20 -12.78
C ASP A 84 -6.89 1.80 -12.37
N PRO A 85 -6.38 0.98 -13.30
CA PRO A 85 -5.84 -0.35 -13.00
C PRO A 85 -4.86 -0.38 -11.81
N ILE A 86 -4.13 0.71 -11.59
CA ILE A 86 -3.05 0.87 -10.60
C ILE A 86 -3.60 1.30 -9.23
N THR A 87 -4.88 1.71 -9.10
CA THR A 87 -5.41 2.15 -7.80
C THR A 87 -5.48 1.00 -6.78
N GLN A 88 -4.96 1.27 -5.58
CA GLN A 88 -4.91 0.31 -4.50
C GLN A 88 -6.32 -0.07 -4.00
N PRO A 89 -6.54 -1.33 -3.57
CA PRO A 89 -7.82 -1.77 -3.02
C PRO A 89 -8.30 -0.88 -1.87
N THR A 90 -7.41 -0.41 -1.01
CA THR A 90 -7.77 0.50 0.10
C THR A 90 -8.34 1.82 -0.41
N PHE A 91 -7.80 2.37 -1.50
CA PHE A 91 -8.34 3.57 -2.13
C PHE A 91 -9.67 3.26 -2.82
N LYS A 92 -9.78 2.12 -3.53
CA LYS A 92 -11.06 1.67 -4.11
C LYS A 92 -12.13 1.49 -3.03
N HIS A 93 -11.77 0.90 -1.88
CA HIS A 93 -12.63 0.74 -0.72
C HIS A 93 -12.95 2.08 -0.07
N ALA A 94 -12.01 3.01 0.05
CA ALA A 94 -12.25 4.34 0.59
C ALA A 94 -13.20 5.14 -0.30
N VAL A 95 -12.98 5.12 -1.62
CA VAL A 95 -13.86 5.75 -2.60
C VAL A 95 -15.24 5.08 -2.58
N LYS A 96 -15.32 3.75 -2.60
CA LYS A 96 -16.59 3.01 -2.49
C LYS A 96 -17.29 3.31 -1.17
N SER A 97 -16.58 3.38 -0.06
CA SER A 97 -17.14 3.69 1.26
C SER A 97 -17.67 5.12 1.31
N ALA A 98 -16.92 6.08 0.78
CA ALA A 98 -17.36 7.47 0.68
C ALA A 98 -18.57 7.62 -0.25
N LEU A 99 -18.61 6.85 -1.35
CA LEU A 99 -19.76 6.79 -2.25
C LEU A 99 -20.96 6.13 -1.59
N ASN A 100 -20.77 5.05 -0.85
CA ASN A 100 -21.83 4.39 -0.09
C ASN A 100 -22.39 5.32 0.99
N GLU A 101 -21.53 5.99 1.77
CA GLU A 101 -21.93 6.98 2.77
C GLU A 101 -22.70 8.15 2.13
N PHE A 102 -22.22 8.63 0.98
CA PHE A 102 -22.93 9.66 0.22
C PHE A 102 -24.29 9.16 -0.30
N THR A 103 -24.34 7.92 -0.80
CA THR A 103 -25.57 7.31 -1.30
C THR A 103 -26.57 7.13 -0.17
N TYR A 104 -26.14 6.64 1.00
CA TYR A 104 -26.96 6.56 2.20
C TYR A 104 -27.46 7.93 2.66
N ALA A 105 -26.63 8.98 2.60
CA ALA A 105 -27.06 10.33 2.93
C ALA A 105 -28.11 10.86 1.94
N VAL A 106 -27.94 10.57 0.64
CA VAL A 106 -28.89 10.94 -0.41
C VAL A 106 -30.21 10.18 -0.26
N GLU A 107 -30.15 8.88 -0.01
CA GLU A 107 -31.29 8.02 0.28
C GLU A 107 -32.04 8.49 1.53
N ALA A 108 -31.34 8.70 2.65
CA ALA A 108 -31.94 9.19 3.88
C ALA A 108 -32.61 10.55 3.67
N LYS A 109 -32.01 11.44 2.88
CA LYS A 109 -32.60 12.74 2.53
C LYS A 109 -33.85 12.58 1.64
N MET A 110 -33.84 11.66 0.67
CA MET A 110 -35.01 11.38 -0.17
C MET A 110 -36.14 10.73 0.62
N ILE A 111 -35.81 9.75 1.47
CA ILE A 111 -36.74 9.10 2.40
C ILE A 111 -37.35 10.16 3.31
N MET A 112 -36.53 11.00 3.96
CA MET A 112 -37.01 12.07 4.82
C MET A 112 -37.82 13.12 4.05
N GLY A 113 -37.49 13.39 2.78
CA GLY A 113 -38.28 14.26 1.91
C GLY A 113 -39.65 13.67 1.55
N ILE A 114 -39.70 12.39 1.23
CA ILE A 114 -40.97 11.67 0.95
C ILE A 114 -41.78 11.54 2.24
N TYR A 115 -41.17 11.23 3.38
CA TYR A 115 -41.84 11.29 4.68
C TYR A 115 -42.28 12.70 5.02
N ALA A 116 -41.49 13.75 4.78
CA ALA A 116 -41.93 15.11 5.03
C ALA A 116 -43.14 15.48 4.16
N GLN A 117 -43.15 15.03 2.90
CA GLN A 117 -44.29 15.18 1.99
C GLN A 117 -45.51 14.39 2.49
N MET A 118 -45.34 13.11 2.84
CA MET A 118 -46.40 12.28 3.41
C MET A 118 -46.88 12.78 4.76
N LEU A 119 -46.01 13.28 5.63
CA LEU A 119 -46.36 13.87 6.93
C LEU A 119 -47.14 15.17 6.73
N ASN A 120 -46.77 15.96 5.73
CA ASN A 120 -47.55 17.12 5.30
C ASN A 120 -48.93 16.69 4.77
N ASP A 121 -49.02 15.50 4.17
CA ASP A 121 -50.25 14.91 3.63
C ASP A 121 -51.05 14.08 4.67
N ILE A 122 -50.45 13.59 5.79
CA ILE A 122 -50.99 12.51 6.66
C ILE A 122 -50.96 12.81 8.19
N VAL A 123 -50.08 13.65 8.76
CA VAL A 123 -50.11 13.92 10.24
C VAL A 123 -51.51 14.42 10.63
N GLY A 124 -52.22 13.83 11.59
CA GLY A 124 -51.77 13.16 12.82
C GLY A 124 -51.50 11.65 12.80
N ILE A 125 -50.21 11.31 12.85
CA ILE A 125 -49.51 10.01 12.76
C ILE A 125 -49.89 8.98 13.86
N GLU A 126 -49.65 7.68 13.58
CA GLU A 126 -48.74 6.84 14.40
C GLU A 126 -47.90 5.87 13.52
N LEU A 127 -46.60 5.74 13.80
CA LEU A 127 -45.65 4.87 13.07
C LEU A 127 -45.05 3.84 14.04
N ASN A 128 -45.28 2.55 13.78
CA ASN A 128 -44.67 1.46 14.54
C ASN A 128 -43.51 0.82 13.76
N ARG A 129 -42.44 0.47 14.49
CA ARG A 129 -41.09 0.24 13.97
C ARG A 129 -40.91 -1.08 13.20
N SER A 130 -40.22 -0.98 12.05
CA SER A 130 -38.99 -1.73 11.64
C SER A 130 -39.02 -2.14 10.16
N GLY A 131 -38.38 -1.35 9.30
CA GLY A 131 -38.00 -1.74 7.94
C GLY A 131 -36.55 -2.22 7.91
N ASN A 132 -36.28 -3.38 7.31
CA ASN A 132 -34.94 -3.99 7.28
C ASN A 132 -34.19 -3.60 6.00
N PHE A 133 -33.53 -2.44 6.02
CA PHE A 133 -32.81 -1.86 4.87
C PHE A 133 -31.36 -2.38 4.73
N LYS A 134 -31.16 -3.70 4.72
CA LYS A 134 -29.82 -4.29 4.55
C LYS A 134 -29.70 -5.01 3.20
N ASN A 135 -28.62 -4.74 2.46
CA ASN A 135 -28.21 -5.39 1.22
C ASN A 135 -29.14 -5.19 -0.01
N MET A 136 -29.52 -3.95 -0.31
CA MET A 136 -30.36 -3.63 -1.49
C MET A 136 -29.57 -3.41 -2.80
N ILE A 137 -28.23 -3.35 -2.75
CA ILE A 137 -27.37 -3.22 -3.94
C ILE A 137 -26.39 -4.39 -3.96
N ASN A 138 -26.47 -5.22 -5.00
CA ASN A 138 -25.59 -6.37 -5.18
C ASN A 138 -24.38 -5.94 -6.01
N LEU A 139 -23.21 -5.77 -5.38
CA LEU A 139 -21.99 -5.36 -6.06
C LEU A 139 -21.29 -6.58 -6.65
N ASN A 140 -21.55 -6.87 -7.92
CA ASN A 140 -20.82 -7.89 -8.66
C ASN A 140 -19.42 -7.38 -9.03
N GLU A 141 -18.41 -8.02 -8.45
CA GLU A 141 -17.01 -7.74 -8.68
C GLU A 141 -16.54 -8.43 -9.96
N GLN A 142 -16.26 -7.65 -11.02
CA GLN A 142 -15.61 -8.16 -12.22
C GLN A 142 -14.28 -7.44 -12.45
N TYR A 143 -13.22 -8.23 -12.55
CA TYR A 143 -11.86 -7.76 -12.76
C TYR A 143 -11.49 -7.82 -14.24
N ALA A 144 -10.95 -6.73 -14.78
CA ALA A 144 -10.40 -6.70 -16.14
C ALA A 144 -8.97 -7.25 -16.14
N GLY A 145 -8.82 -8.57 -16.21
CA GLY A 145 -7.50 -9.21 -16.26
C GLY A 145 -7.58 -10.66 -16.69
N ASN A 146 -6.94 -10.99 -17.80
CA ASN A 146 -6.86 -12.34 -18.34
C ASN A 146 -5.54 -12.98 -17.91
N ARG A 147 -5.43 -13.48 -16.66
CA ARG A 147 -4.43 -14.45 -16.18
C ARG A 147 -4.69 -14.81 -14.71
N LYS A 148 -4.45 -16.09 -14.39
CA LYS A 148 -4.93 -16.84 -13.21
C LYS A 148 -4.48 -16.25 -11.87
N LYS A 149 -5.44 -16.18 -10.93
CA LYS A 149 -5.30 -16.04 -9.47
C LYS A 149 -4.82 -14.64 -8.99
N ILE A 150 -5.79 -13.81 -8.61
CA ILE A 150 -5.56 -12.49 -8.02
C ILE A 150 -5.27 -12.68 -6.52
N ILE A 151 -4.10 -12.25 -6.08
CA ILE A 151 -3.65 -12.34 -4.68
C ILE A 151 -4.17 -11.09 -3.95
N VAL A 152 -5.09 -11.27 -3.00
CA VAL A 152 -5.67 -10.17 -2.23
C VAL A 152 -4.65 -9.67 -1.19
N PRO A 153 -4.26 -8.38 -1.19
CA PRO A 153 -3.35 -7.84 -0.19
C PRO A 153 -3.96 -7.98 1.21
N ASN A 154 -3.22 -8.58 2.14
CA ASN A 154 -3.64 -8.82 3.52
C ASN A 154 -2.54 -8.40 4.52
N ALA A 155 -2.81 -8.50 5.82
CA ALA A 155 -1.85 -8.10 6.86
C ALA A 155 -0.51 -8.84 6.76
N VAL A 156 -0.51 -10.12 6.35
CA VAL A 156 0.71 -10.93 6.19
C VAL A 156 1.52 -10.46 4.99
N GLN A 157 0.84 -10.12 3.88
CA GLN A 157 1.47 -9.59 2.66
C GLN A 157 2.17 -8.24 2.86
N HIS A 158 1.73 -7.43 3.82
CA HIS A 158 2.44 -6.21 4.23
C HIS A 158 3.52 -6.50 5.27
N ASN A 159 3.16 -7.14 6.38
CA ASN A 159 4.01 -7.21 7.55
C ASN A 159 5.25 -8.08 7.34
N VAL A 160 5.13 -9.24 6.69
CA VAL A 160 6.29 -10.12 6.52
C VAL A 160 7.42 -9.44 5.73
N PRO A 161 7.19 -8.89 4.52
CA PRO A 161 8.25 -8.18 3.81
C PRO A 161 8.73 -6.93 4.57
N ALA A 162 7.83 -6.17 5.19
CA ALA A 162 8.20 -4.96 5.95
C ALA A 162 9.15 -5.27 7.10
N TRP A 163 8.80 -6.22 7.97
CA TRP A 163 9.65 -6.63 9.09
C TRP A 163 10.92 -7.35 8.65
N THR A 164 10.88 -8.05 7.50
CA THR A 164 12.07 -8.64 6.90
C THR A 164 13.11 -7.57 6.55
N ILE A 165 12.71 -6.55 5.78
CA ILE A 165 13.58 -5.45 5.36
C ILE A 165 14.09 -4.69 6.58
N PHE A 166 13.20 -4.39 7.53
CA PHE A 166 13.55 -3.73 8.77
C PHE A 166 14.67 -4.48 9.50
N ALA A 167 14.48 -5.78 9.71
CA ALA A 167 15.45 -6.60 10.39
C ALA A 167 16.77 -6.72 9.58
N MET A 168 16.72 -6.73 8.25
CA MET A 168 17.94 -6.76 7.42
C MET A 168 18.79 -5.51 7.63
N PHE A 169 18.16 -4.32 7.69
CA PHE A 169 18.89 -3.07 7.97
C PHE A 169 19.41 -2.99 9.41
N PHE A 170 18.78 -3.69 10.36
CA PHE A 170 19.26 -3.79 11.74
C PHE A 170 20.60 -4.55 11.88
N ILE A 171 21.06 -5.25 10.83
CA ILE A 171 22.42 -5.80 10.76
C ILE A 171 23.50 -4.71 10.94
N VAL A 172 23.15 -3.43 10.73
CA VAL A 172 24.00 -2.28 11.07
C VAL A 172 24.64 -2.40 12.46
N ILE A 173 23.91 -2.89 13.48
CA ILE A 173 24.39 -2.97 14.86
C ILE A 173 25.54 -3.99 15.00
N PRO A 174 25.35 -5.29 14.71
CA PRO A 174 26.42 -6.27 14.84
C PRO A 174 27.57 -6.04 13.85
N LEU A 175 27.28 -5.55 12.64
CA LEU A 175 28.31 -5.28 11.63
C LEU A 175 29.18 -4.09 12.04
N ALA A 176 28.59 -2.96 12.41
CA ALA A 176 29.33 -1.79 12.86
C ALA A 176 30.13 -2.09 14.13
N GLY A 177 29.52 -2.81 15.09
CA GLY A 177 30.19 -3.22 16.32
C GLY A 177 31.41 -4.10 16.06
N ASN A 178 31.35 -5.04 15.11
CA ASN A 178 32.51 -5.87 14.76
C ASN A 178 33.64 -5.07 14.10
N ILE A 179 33.31 -4.09 13.25
CA ILE A 179 34.32 -3.19 12.64
C ILE A 179 35.05 -2.39 13.73
N ILE A 180 34.33 -1.91 14.74
CA ILE A 180 34.92 -1.13 15.83
C ILE A 180 35.76 -2.01 16.75
N LYS A 181 35.25 -3.20 17.13
CA LYS A 181 35.99 -4.16 17.96
C LYS A 181 37.30 -4.61 17.32
N GLU A 182 37.31 -4.78 16.00
CA GLU A 182 38.53 -5.08 15.25
C GLU A 182 39.56 -3.93 15.29
N ARG A 183 39.07 -2.69 15.23
CA ARG A 183 39.91 -1.49 15.36
C ARG A 183 40.51 -1.37 16.76
N GLU A 184 39.71 -1.59 17.80
CA GLU A 184 40.12 -1.50 19.21
C GLU A 184 41.06 -2.62 19.64
N SER A 185 40.86 -3.84 19.13
CA SER A 185 41.71 -5.00 19.46
C SER A 185 43.10 -4.99 18.79
N GLY A 186 43.43 -3.94 18.01
CA GLY A 186 44.67 -3.88 17.23
C GLY A 186 44.74 -4.88 16.08
N MET A 187 43.68 -5.66 15.86
CA MET A 187 43.59 -6.66 14.78
C MET A 187 43.62 -5.98 13.41
N SER A 188 43.03 -4.79 13.30
CA SER A 188 43.07 -3.97 12.09
C SER A 188 44.50 -3.65 11.64
N LEU A 189 45.42 -3.40 12.59
CA LEU A 189 46.83 -3.13 12.29
C LEU A 189 47.55 -4.40 11.81
N ARG A 190 47.32 -5.54 12.49
CA ARG A 190 47.90 -6.85 12.10
C ARG A 190 47.43 -7.31 10.74
N LEU A 191 46.17 -7.05 10.39
CA LEU A 191 45.63 -7.38 9.08
C LEU A 191 46.30 -6.50 8.02
N ARG A 192 46.41 -5.18 8.23
CA ARG A 192 47.06 -4.25 7.29
C ARG A 192 48.52 -4.58 6.97
N THR A 193 49.25 -5.21 7.88
CA THR A 193 50.65 -5.61 7.66
C THR A 193 50.80 -6.97 6.96
N MET A 194 49.70 -7.72 6.79
CA MET A 194 49.69 -9.00 6.08
C MET A 194 49.62 -8.77 4.56
N PRO A 195 50.52 -9.37 3.76
CA PRO A 195 50.51 -9.18 2.30
C PRO A 195 49.18 -9.65 1.69
N GLY A 196 48.53 -8.77 0.93
CA GLY A 196 47.27 -9.04 0.21
C GLY A 196 45.95 -8.80 0.98
N SER A 197 45.95 -8.29 2.21
CA SER A 197 44.78 -8.40 3.10
C SER A 197 43.70 -7.30 2.98
N ASN A 198 44.04 -6.05 2.66
CA ASN A 198 43.18 -4.91 3.01
C ASN A 198 41.78 -4.95 2.36
N LEU A 199 41.70 -5.26 1.07
CA LEU A 199 40.42 -5.37 0.37
C LEU A 199 39.73 -6.72 0.64
N ALA A 200 40.49 -7.81 0.70
CA ALA A 200 39.96 -9.15 0.93
C ALA A 200 39.29 -9.28 2.32
N VAL A 201 39.86 -8.63 3.34
CA VAL A 201 39.33 -8.63 4.71
C VAL A 201 38.02 -7.83 4.80
N ILE A 202 37.97 -6.65 4.17
CA ILE A 202 36.74 -5.83 4.16
C ILE A 202 35.65 -6.55 3.37
N PHE A 203 35.98 -7.10 2.20
CA PHE A 203 35.04 -7.84 1.37
C PHE A 203 34.55 -9.12 2.06
N GLY A 204 35.44 -9.84 2.75
CA GLY A 204 35.08 -11.04 3.53
C GLY A 204 34.06 -10.72 4.63
N LYS A 205 34.27 -9.63 5.39
CA LYS A 205 33.30 -9.20 6.41
C LYS A 205 31.98 -8.75 5.81
N ALA A 206 32.03 -7.93 4.77
CA ALA A 206 30.85 -7.50 4.03
C ALA A 206 30.04 -8.70 3.53
N ASN A 207 30.72 -9.71 2.98
CA ASN A 207 30.11 -10.92 2.46
C ASN A 207 29.45 -11.77 3.55
N VAL A 208 30.04 -11.89 4.74
CA VAL A 208 29.42 -12.61 5.86
C VAL A 208 28.08 -11.99 6.23
N TYR A 209 28.04 -10.66 6.44
CA TYR A 209 26.80 -9.98 6.82
C TYR A 209 25.79 -9.89 5.68
N PHE A 210 26.27 -9.80 4.44
CA PHE A 210 25.44 -9.94 3.25
C PHE A 210 24.75 -11.31 3.18
N MET A 211 25.47 -12.40 3.50
CA MET A 211 24.89 -13.74 3.58
C MET A 211 23.90 -13.87 4.73
N VAL A 212 24.22 -13.28 5.90
CA VAL A 212 23.29 -13.24 7.06
C VAL A 212 21.99 -12.53 6.68
N GLY A 213 22.07 -11.40 5.97
CA GLY A 213 20.88 -10.68 5.50
C GLY A 213 20.00 -11.50 4.56
N ILE A 214 20.61 -12.20 3.59
CA ILE A 214 19.87 -13.10 2.69
C ILE A 214 19.22 -14.25 3.47
N LEU A 215 20.00 -14.91 4.33
CA LEU A 215 19.52 -16.04 5.12
C LEU A 215 18.36 -15.64 6.02
N GLN A 216 18.47 -14.49 6.68
CA GLN A 216 17.43 -13.92 7.52
C GLN A 216 16.15 -13.61 6.71
N ALA A 217 16.29 -13.06 5.51
CA ALA A 217 15.16 -12.80 4.63
C ALA A 217 14.47 -14.09 4.20
N VAL A 218 15.24 -15.11 3.81
CA VAL A 218 14.69 -16.43 3.47
C VAL A 218 13.93 -17.01 4.66
N PHE A 219 14.49 -16.98 5.87
CA PHE A 219 13.79 -17.46 7.05
C PHE A 219 12.49 -16.71 7.34
N MET A 220 12.52 -15.37 7.29
CA MET A 220 11.31 -14.56 7.52
C MET A 220 10.22 -14.83 6.48
N LEU A 221 10.58 -14.98 5.21
CA LEU A 221 9.64 -15.33 4.16
C LEU A 221 9.08 -16.75 4.34
N LEU A 222 9.92 -17.73 4.72
CA LEU A 222 9.49 -19.09 5.04
C LEU A 222 8.52 -19.12 6.23
N ILE A 223 8.77 -18.30 7.26
CA ILE A 223 7.83 -18.13 8.38
C ILE A 223 6.49 -17.61 7.87
N GLY A 224 6.50 -16.61 6.98
CA GLY A 224 5.29 -16.08 6.35
C GLY A 224 4.50 -17.11 5.55
N VAL A 225 5.19 -18.00 4.84
CA VAL A 225 4.57 -19.04 4.00
C VAL A 225 4.08 -20.23 4.82
N PHE A 226 4.88 -20.73 5.77
CA PHE A 226 4.63 -22.01 6.43
C PHE A 226 4.13 -21.90 7.87
N VAL A 227 4.63 -20.93 8.65
CA VAL A 227 4.36 -20.87 10.10
C VAL A 227 3.12 -20.04 10.39
N LEU A 228 2.95 -18.87 9.76
CA LEU A 228 1.78 -18.01 10.01
C LEU A 228 0.43 -18.70 9.72
N PRO A 229 0.28 -19.52 8.66
CA PRO A 229 -0.92 -20.32 8.46
C PRO A 229 -1.26 -21.28 9.59
N MET A 230 -0.25 -21.83 10.26
CA MET A 230 -0.46 -22.76 11.39
C MET A 230 -1.10 -22.05 12.59
N VAL A 231 -0.97 -20.73 12.69
CA VAL A 231 -1.54 -19.89 13.76
C VAL A 231 -2.87 -19.24 13.33
N GLY A 232 -3.41 -19.62 12.17
CA GLY A 232 -4.69 -19.11 11.66
C GLY A 232 -4.60 -17.78 10.89
N MET A 233 -3.40 -17.34 10.51
CA MET A 233 -3.23 -16.19 9.62
C MET A 233 -3.22 -16.61 8.14
N PRO A 234 -3.49 -15.72 7.18
CA PRO A 234 -3.31 -16.02 5.76
C PRO A 234 -1.86 -16.40 5.44
N ALA A 235 -1.66 -17.32 4.49
CA ALA A 235 -0.31 -17.63 4.00
C ALA A 235 0.26 -16.47 3.19
N LEU A 236 1.56 -16.23 3.33
CA LEU A 236 2.28 -15.34 2.43
C LEU A 236 2.33 -15.98 1.03
N GLU A 237 1.88 -15.26 0.02
CA GLU A 237 2.02 -15.68 -1.38
C GLU A 237 3.17 -14.90 -2.02
N LEU A 238 4.22 -15.62 -2.43
CA LEU A 238 5.49 -15.05 -2.89
C LEU A 238 5.48 -14.57 -4.35
N GLY A 239 4.33 -14.63 -5.04
CA GLY A 239 4.25 -14.41 -6.49
C GLY A 239 4.86 -15.55 -7.30
N SER A 240 4.98 -15.36 -8.61
CA SER A 240 5.44 -16.38 -9.57
C SER A 240 6.94 -16.33 -9.89
N SER A 241 7.60 -15.18 -9.73
CA SER A 241 8.98 -14.98 -10.17
C SER A 241 9.98 -15.10 -9.00
N ILE A 242 10.42 -16.33 -8.73
CA ILE A 242 11.43 -16.60 -7.68
C ILE A 242 12.77 -15.90 -7.95
N LEU A 243 13.12 -15.72 -9.23
CA LEU A 243 14.36 -15.04 -9.62
C LEU A 243 14.29 -13.54 -9.28
N ALA A 244 13.16 -12.90 -9.56
CA ALA A 244 12.93 -11.51 -9.18
C ALA A 244 13.04 -11.32 -7.67
N LEU A 245 12.43 -12.23 -6.90
CA LEU A 245 12.52 -12.24 -5.44
C LEU A 245 13.97 -12.32 -4.94
N LEU A 246 14.75 -13.26 -5.46
CA LEU A 246 16.16 -13.41 -5.08
C LEU A 246 16.99 -12.17 -5.40
N LEU A 247 16.82 -11.56 -6.59
CA LEU A 247 17.56 -10.37 -6.99
C LEU A 247 17.24 -9.15 -6.10
N VAL A 248 15.97 -8.96 -5.75
CA VAL A 248 15.55 -7.91 -4.82
C VAL A 248 16.15 -8.16 -3.44
N THR A 249 16.04 -9.38 -2.90
CA THR A 249 16.61 -9.72 -1.58
C THR A 249 18.12 -9.51 -1.55
N ILE A 250 18.84 -9.89 -2.61
CA ILE A 250 20.29 -9.64 -2.75
C ILE A 250 20.58 -8.13 -2.72
N SER A 251 19.82 -7.35 -3.48
CA SER A 251 20.01 -5.89 -3.57
C SER A 251 19.76 -5.19 -2.23
N ILE A 252 18.72 -5.61 -1.50
CA ILE A 252 18.42 -5.11 -0.16
C ILE A 252 19.54 -5.49 0.82
N SER A 253 20.05 -6.73 0.75
CA SER A 253 21.14 -7.19 1.62
C SER A 253 22.44 -6.42 1.37
N LEU A 254 22.75 -6.10 0.10
CA LEU A 254 23.89 -5.27 -0.26
C LEU A 254 23.73 -3.84 0.27
N ALA A 255 22.54 -3.24 0.13
CA ALA A 255 22.24 -1.92 0.68
C ALA A 255 22.39 -1.87 2.20
N ALA A 256 21.83 -2.86 2.92
CA ALA A 256 21.94 -2.97 4.37
C ALA A 256 23.40 -3.17 4.83
N SER A 257 24.16 -4.03 4.13
CA SER A 257 25.57 -4.28 4.44
C SER A 257 26.43 -3.05 4.16
N GLY A 258 26.22 -2.36 3.04
CA GLY A 258 26.90 -1.10 2.72
C GLY A 258 26.63 -0.03 3.77
N TYR A 259 25.37 0.08 4.23
CA TYR A 259 24.99 0.97 5.32
C TYR A 259 25.71 0.63 6.63
N GLY A 260 25.74 -0.64 7.03
CA GLY A 260 26.47 -1.08 8.22
C GLY A 260 27.96 -0.82 8.17
N ILE A 261 28.59 -1.00 7.01
CA ILE A 261 30.00 -0.65 6.80
C ILE A 261 30.22 0.85 6.97
N LEU A 262 29.36 1.69 6.39
CA LEU A 262 29.45 3.15 6.53
C LEU A 262 29.38 3.58 7.99
N ILE A 263 28.38 3.12 8.74
CA ILE A 263 28.21 3.46 10.15
C ILE A 263 29.39 2.95 10.97
N GLY A 264 29.80 1.69 10.81
CA GLY A 264 30.97 1.14 11.52
C GLY A 264 32.29 1.86 11.19
N THR A 265 32.40 2.44 10.00
CA THR A 265 33.57 3.20 9.60
C THR A 265 33.63 4.56 10.29
N ILE A 266 32.52 5.30 10.28
CA ILE A 266 32.43 6.67 10.80
C ILE A 266 32.41 6.70 12.33
N SER A 267 31.77 5.72 12.96
CA SER A 267 31.66 5.66 14.42
C SER A 267 33.01 5.42 15.10
N THR A 268 33.15 5.97 16.31
CA THR A 268 34.35 5.84 17.14
C THR A 268 34.20 4.80 18.24
N SER A 269 32.99 4.54 18.74
CA SER A 269 32.69 3.54 19.78
C SER A 269 31.52 2.63 19.41
N GLN A 270 31.51 1.41 19.99
CA GLN A 270 30.44 0.44 19.76
C GLN A 270 29.07 1.02 20.17
N GLU A 271 29.01 1.73 21.30
CA GLU A 271 27.80 2.38 21.80
C GLU A 271 27.28 3.44 20.82
N GLN A 272 28.16 4.32 20.31
CA GLN A 272 27.78 5.34 19.33
C GLN A 272 27.21 4.69 18.06
N SER A 273 27.86 3.63 17.56
CA SER A 273 27.41 2.93 16.35
C SER A 273 26.07 2.23 16.53
N SER A 274 25.83 1.64 17.71
CA SER A 274 24.60 0.92 18.02
C SER A 274 23.43 1.89 18.18
N ILE A 275 23.61 2.97 18.94
CA ILE A 275 22.55 3.98 19.15
C ILE A 275 22.24 4.70 17.83
N PHE A 276 23.26 5.20 17.13
CA PHE A 276 23.04 5.88 15.87
C PHE A 276 22.44 4.95 14.81
N GLY A 277 22.99 3.74 14.65
CA GLY A 277 22.51 2.76 13.68
C GLY A 277 21.07 2.32 13.93
N SER A 278 20.68 2.05 15.18
CA SER A 278 19.30 1.66 15.50
C SER A 278 18.30 2.79 15.26
N ILE A 279 18.58 4.01 15.76
CA ILE A 279 17.67 5.16 15.61
C ILE A 279 17.50 5.55 14.14
N SER A 280 18.60 5.59 13.39
CA SER A 280 18.55 5.93 11.96
C SER A 280 17.76 4.91 11.15
N VAL A 281 17.92 3.61 11.39
CA VAL A 281 17.09 2.58 10.72
C VAL A 281 15.61 2.72 11.09
N VAL A 282 15.28 3.03 12.34
CA VAL A 282 13.89 3.30 12.76
C VAL A 282 13.30 4.50 12.01
N ILE A 283 14.06 5.60 11.87
CA ILE A 283 13.62 6.77 11.11
C ILE A 283 13.42 6.41 9.63
N LEU A 284 14.38 5.70 9.03
CA LEU A 284 14.27 5.27 7.64
C LEU A 284 13.09 4.30 7.41
N ALA A 285 12.73 3.50 8.41
CA ALA A 285 11.58 2.59 8.37
C ALA A 285 10.24 3.34 8.50
N ALA A 286 10.17 4.30 9.42
CA ALA A 286 8.99 5.14 9.62
C ALA A 286 8.66 5.96 8.36
N ILE A 287 9.69 6.52 7.71
CA ILE A 287 9.55 7.25 6.45
C ILE A 287 9.38 6.28 5.26
N GLY A 288 10.00 5.10 5.32
CA GLY A 288 10.08 4.15 4.21
C GLY A 288 8.86 3.24 4.01
N GLY A 289 7.74 3.50 4.69
CA GLY A 289 6.52 2.72 4.47
C GLY A 289 6.38 1.44 5.29
N ILE A 290 7.36 1.13 6.15
CA ILE A 290 7.42 -0.14 6.90
C ILE A 290 6.39 -0.18 8.03
N TRP A 291 6.16 0.95 8.71
CA TRP A 291 5.21 1.04 9.84
C TRP A 291 3.88 1.66 9.42
N ILE A 292 3.95 2.70 8.60
CA ILE A 292 2.79 3.40 8.05
C ILE A 292 2.85 3.19 6.54
N PRO A 293 1.87 2.55 5.92
CA PRO A 293 1.88 2.38 4.47
C PRO A 293 1.94 3.72 3.72
N THR A 294 2.70 3.78 2.62
CA THR A 294 2.94 5.02 1.85
C THR A 294 1.68 5.69 1.32
N PHE A 295 0.59 4.94 1.12
CA PHE A 295 -0.70 5.48 0.71
C PHE A 295 -1.45 6.24 1.81
N MET A 296 -1.11 6.01 3.09
CA MET A 296 -1.67 6.74 4.23
C MET A 296 -0.85 7.98 4.60
N MET A 297 0.31 8.16 3.96
CA MET A 297 1.20 9.26 4.25
C MET A 297 0.68 10.57 3.66
N SER A 298 0.93 11.69 4.35
CA SER A 298 0.75 13.02 3.76
C SER A 298 1.66 13.19 2.54
N GLU A 299 1.31 14.09 1.62
CA GLU A 299 2.04 14.30 0.36
C GLU A 299 3.56 14.50 0.57
N LYS A 300 3.93 15.36 1.53
CA LYS A 300 5.33 15.63 1.88
C LYS A 300 6.06 14.37 2.37
N MET A 301 5.40 13.57 3.20
CA MET A 301 5.99 12.34 3.74
C MET A 301 6.10 11.26 2.67
N ASN A 302 5.13 11.16 1.76
CA ASN A 302 5.19 10.25 0.61
C ASN A 302 6.38 10.60 -0.31
N ILE A 303 6.60 11.89 -0.61
CA ILE A 303 7.77 12.32 -1.39
C ILE A 303 9.08 11.92 -0.68
N LEU A 304 9.17 12.12 0.64
CA LEU A 304 10.34 11.70 1.43
C LEU A 304 10.51 10.18 1.48
N SER A 305 9.41 9.41 1.48
CA SER A 305 9.46 7.94 1.48
C SER A 305 10.24 7.38 0.32
N LYS A 306 10.14 8.02 -0.86
CA LYS A 306 10.84 7.65 -2.09
C LYS A 306 12.36 7.82 -2.03
N LEU A 307 12.90 8.42 -0.97
CA LEU A 307 14.35 8.50 -0.71
C LEU A 307 14.86 7.36 0.17
N SER A 308 13.96 6.64 0.84
CA SER A 308 14.34 5.58 1.77
C SER A 308 14.65 4.29 1.02
N PRO A 309 15.82 3.66 1.26
CA PRO A 309 16.11 2.35 0.67
C PRO A 309 15.18 1.25 1.21
N LEU A 310 14.57 1.45 2.37
CA LEU A 310 13.56 0.52 2.89
C LEU A 310 12.26 0.59 2.05
N ASN A 311 11.91 1.77 1.53
CA ASN A 311 10.75 1.92 0.64
C ASN A 311 10.97 1.21 -0.69
N TRP A 312 12.13 1.39 -1.33
CA TRP A 312 12.42 0.70 -2.61
C TRP A 312 12.35 -0.82 -2.47
N GLY A 313 12.87 -1.36 -1.36
CA GLY A 313 12.78 -2.79 -1.09
C GLY A 313 11.33 -3.26 -0.86
N LEU A 314 10.53 -2.47 -0.14
CA LEU A 314 9.15 -2.81 0.18
C LEU A 314 8.26 -2.81 -1.07
N ASP A 315 8.38 -1.77 -1.90
CA ASP A 315 7.63 -1.65 -3.16
C ASP A 315 8.02 -2.75 -4.14
N ALA A 316 9.30 -3.14 -4.19
CA ALA A 316 9.75 -4.28 -5.00
C ALA A 316 9.12 -5.61 -4.56
N TYR A 317 9.03 -5.87 -3.24
CA TYR A 317 8.33 -7.05 -2.74
C TYR A 317 6.84 -7.01 -3.05
N TYR A 318 6.18 -5.85 -2.98
CA TYR A 318 4.77 -5.73 -3.37
C TYR A 318 4.53 -6.04 -4.84
N ASP A 319 5.36 -5.52 -5.72
CA ASP A 319 5.22 -5.77 -7.15
C ASP A 319 5.40 -7.27 -7.46
N ILE A 320 6.34 -7.94 -6.79
CA ILE A 320 6.51 -9.39 -6.95
C ILE A 320 5.30 -10.16 -6.38
N PHE A 321 4.91 -9.89 -5.13
CA PHE A 321 3.89 -10.65 -4.41
C PHE A 321 2.48 -10.43 -4.96
N LEU A 322 2.15 -9.20 -5.36
CA LEU A 322 0.79 -8.80 -5.69
C LEU A 322 0.57 -8.65 -7.20
N ARG A 323 1.61 -8.26 -7.95
CA ARG A 323 1.51 -8.01 -9.39
C ARG A 323 2.13 -9.10 -10.25
N ASN A 324 2.72 -10.13 -9.63
CA ASN A 324 3.52 -11.14 -10.35
C ASN A 324 4.59 -10.50 -11.25
N ALA A 325 5.20 -9.42 -10.75
CA ALA A 325 6.24 -8.70 -11.48
C ALA A 325 7.43 -9.63 -11.79
N ASP A 326 7.94 -9.51 -13.02
CA ASP A 326 9.12 -10.23 -13.47
C ASP A 326 10.38 -9.39 -13.27
N VAL A 327 11.54 -9.97 -13.61
CA VAL A 327 12.85 -9.33 -13.41
C VAL A 327 12.94 -7.95 -14.07
N SER A 328 12.33 -7.75 -15.24
CA SER A 328 12.36 -6.45 -15.94
C SER A 328 11.67 -5.34 -15.14
N ASP A 329 10.59 -5.67 -14.46
CA ASP A 329 9.71 -4.70 -13.80
C ASP A 329 10.34 -4.19 -12.50
N ILE A 330 11.07 -5.06 -11.81
CA ILE A 330 11.70 -4.74 -10.52
C ILE A 330 13.03 -3.98 -10.65
N LEU A 331 13.59 -3.85 -11.86
CA LEU A 331 14.88 -3.16 -12.07
C LEU A 331 14.85 -1.70 -11.60
N ILE A 332 13.68 -1.06 -11.67
CA ILE A 332 13.47 0.30 -11.20
C ILE A 332 13.74 0.46 -9.70
N TYR A 333 13.57 -0.62 -8.92
CA TYR A 333 13.83 -0.65 -7.48
C TYR A 333 15.23 -1.16 -7.14
N ILE A 334 15.74 -2.12 -7.92
CA ILE A 334 17.09 -2.66 -7.74
C ILE A 334 18.15 -1.57 -7.96
N LEU A 335 18.01 -0.77 -9.01
CA LEU A 335 19.01 0.24 -9.37
C LEU A 335 19.29 1.25 -8.24
N PRO A 336 18.28 1.91 -7.62
CA PRO A 336 18.55 2.82 -6.51
C PRO A 336 19.09 2.10 -5.25
N LEU A 337 18.68 0.85 -4.97
CA LEU A 337 19.26 0.05 -3.88
C LEU A 337 20.76 -0.19 -4.09
N LEU A 338 21.17 -0.56 -5.30
CA LEU A 338 22.57 -0.78 -5.65
C LEU A 338 23.37 0.53 -5.62
N LEU A 339 22.81 1.63 -6.12
CA LEU A 339 23.42 2.95 -6.04
C LEU A 339 23.62 3.40 -4.59
N PHE A 340 22.65 3.13 -3.72
CA PHE A 340 22.77 3.41 -2.29
C PHE A 340 23.87 2.57 -1.64
N ALA A 341 23.93 1.26 -1.93
CA ALA A 341 24.99 0.38 -1.44
C ALA A 341 26.38 0.88 -1.85
N LEU A 342 26.55 1.21 -3.14
CA LEU A 342 27.78 1.77 -3.69
C LEU A 342 28.11 3.12 -3.06
N GLY A 343 27.12 4.00 -2.89
CA GLY A 343 27.29 5.30 -2.24
C GLY A 343 27.79 5.17 -0.80
N CYS A 344 27.25 4.24 -0.03
CA CYS A 344 27.71 3.97 1.33
C CYS A 344 29.15 3.42 1.37
N ILE A 345 29.48 2.49 0.47
CA ILE A 345 30.84 1.93 0.38
C ILE A 345 31.85 3.00 -0.05
N LEU A 346 31.51 3.83 -1.04
CA LEU A 346 32.35 4.94 -1.49
C LEU A 346 32.56 5.97 -0.39
N ALA A 347 31.51 6.36 0.32
CA ALA A 347 31.60 7.28 1.46
C ALA A 347 32.48 6.71 2.59
N SER A 348 32.34 5.43 2.91
CA SER A 348 33.21 4.73 3.88
C SER A 348 34.68 4.76 3.43
N TRP A 349 34.94 4.49 2.15
CA TRP A 349 36.30 4.48 1.60
C TRP A 349 36.93 5.88 1.61
N LEU A 350 36.19 6.91 1.19
CA LEU A 350 36.65 8.31 1.22
C LEU A 350 36.95 8.78 2.63
N TYR A 351 36.06 8.47 3.59
CA TYR A 351 36.27 8.82 5.00
C TYR A 351 37.54 8.16 5.56
N ASN A 352 37.75 6.87 5.28
CA ASN A 352 38.96 6.15 5.69
C ASN A 352 40.22 6.77 5.10
N ARG A 353 40.22 7.17 3.82
CA ARG A 353 41.36 7.85 3.19
C ARG A 353 41.68 9.19 3.84
N TYR A 354 40.65 10.01 4.08
CA TYR A 354 40.81 11.31 4.72
C TYR A 354 41.45 11.18 6.12
N LYS A 355 40.95 10.23 6.93
CA LYS A 355 41.46 9.98 8.28
C LYS A 355 42.87 9.39 8.34
N THR A 356 43.34 8.74 7.27
CA THR A 356 44.74 8.24 7.19
C THR A 356 45.72 9.26 6.63
N SER A 357 45.24 10.34 6.01
CA SER A 357 46.08 11.39 5.40
C SER A 357 46.35 12.58 6.34
N ASN A 358 45.51 12.76 7.37
CA ASN A 358 45.68 13.68 8.49
C ASN A 358 46.00 12.86 9.74
#